data_AF-A0A2V3J686-F1
#
_entry.id   AF-A0A2V3J686-F1
#
_cell.length_a   1.000
_cell.length_b   1.000
_cell.length_c   1.000
_cell.angle_alpha   90.00
_cell.angle_beta   90.00
_cell.angle_gamma   90.00
#
_symmetry.space_group_name_H-M   'P 1'
#
loop_
_entity.id
_entity.type
_entity.pdbx_description
1 polymer ?
#
loop_
_entity_poly.entity_id
_entity_poly.type
_entity_poly.pdbx_seq_one_letter_code
_entity_poly.pdbx_strand_id
1 'polypeptide(L)'
;MDPAFTPCLPFKAFVHSTSSLNAAQKPSHLCYPALRRKQHVKRHSGHASVPVMRHSGTEVPVADSSEELPLSSESLGTSYGFLNSELVSAIEGEWFGFEGTFGPDGKALPIPDRYVPDEFREWGVAPSGFDVVTSSRLKEGVLYVKRTRALPSVGCEADAVVPEVSISTYEGEGNVGFSDGCVSCGPVEFGNAPSFTILTRGKQRVRLGFKVDAAIGNVTIILEKWGQEFCDGQVLPGCGGGDRFVEEASSHVEDLLGAWDFDAEDVDICNQSGIQESSGSLNREKIEGHILLLPRGLSVRLVEEGKSVLVESGWLCENTRTVVARLYEEGNLVKVSKRFERRGAD
;
A
#
# COMPACT_ATOMS: atom_id res chain seq x y z
N MET A 1 -21.81 -35.21 56.49
CA MET A 1 -22.23 -36.52 55.96
C MET A 1 -21.95 -36.47 54.48
N ASP A 2 -21.03 -37.35 54.11
CA ASP A 2 -20.31 -37.42 52.84
C ASP A 2 -21.20 -37.81 51.63
N PRO A 3 -20.64 -37.69 50.41
CA PRO A 3 -21.33 -37.54 49.12
C PRO A 3 -21.36 -38.85 48.33
N ALA A 4 -21.89 -38.81 47.10
CA ALA A 4 -21.58 -39.80 46.07
C ALA A 4 -21.94 -39.28 44.68
N PHE A 5 -21.26 -39.60 43.59
CA PHE A 5 -19.91 -40.11 43.29
C PHE A 5 -19.91 -40.14 41.75
N THR A 6 -18.90 -39.55 41.10
CA THR A 6 -18.60 -39.81 39.68
C THR A 6 -18.21 -41.28 39.51
N PRO A 7 -18.28 -41.84 38.30
CA PRO A 7 -17.05 -42.41 37.79
C PRO A 7 -16.74 -42.08 36.31
N CYS A 8 -15.44 -41.94 36.10
CA CYS A 8 -14.71 -41.74 34.87
C CYS A 8 -14.71 -42.97 33.94
N LEU A 9 -14.79 -42.71 32.62
CA LEU A 9 -13.99 -43.28 31.48
C LEU A 9 -13.93 -44.84 31.33
N PRO A 10 -13.32 -45.47 30.29
CA PRO A 10 -12.46 -44.94 29.21
C PRO A 10 -12.56 -45.63 27.81
N PHE A 11 -11.65 -45.20 26.92
CA PHE A 11 -11.03 -45.95 25.81
C PHE A 11 -11.82 -46.22 24.51
N LYS A 12 -11.35 -45.60 23.41
CA LYS A 12 -10.81 -46.35 22.26
C LYS A 12 -9.79 -45.51 21.49
N ALA A 13 -8.53 -45.88 21.65
CA ALA A 13 -7.44 -45.60 20.74
C ALA A 13 -7.59 -46.47 19.48
N PHE A 14 -7.23 -45.92 18.32
CA PHE A 14 -6.72 -46.70 17.19
C PHE A 14 -5.48 -46.00 16.67
N VAL A 15 -4.40 -46.77 16.58
CA VAL A 15 -3.07 -46.41 16.06
C VAL A 15 -2.82 -47.26 14.81
N HIS A 16 -1.94 -46.75 13.95
CA HIS A 16 -1.28 -47.34 12.76
C HIS A 16 -2.07 -47.18 11.45
N SER A 17 -1.47 -46.82 10.32
CA SER A 17 -0.07 -46.81 9.91
C SER A 17 0.11 -45.95 8.65
N THR A 18 1.25 -45.26 8.56
CA THR A 18 2.09 -45.01 7.37
C THR A 18 1.47 -44.99 5.96
N SER A 19 1.62 -43.86 5.27
CA SER A 19 2.21 -43.84 3.92
C SER A 19 2.69 -42.43 3.57
N SER A 20 4.00 -42.32 3.42
CA SER A 20 4.71 -41.25 2.73
C SER A 20 4.26 -41.13 1.28
N LEU A 21 3.87 -39.95 0.82
CA LEU A 21 3.94 -39.57 -0.59
C LEU A 21 4.32 -38.08 -0.70
N ASN A 22 5.43 -37.86 -1.39
CA ASN A 22 6.05 -36.58 -1.69
C ASN A 22 5.06 -35.63 -2.38
N ALA A 23 4.80 -34.47 -1.76
CA ALA A 23 4.22 -33.33 -2.45
C ALA A 23 5.37 -32.51 -3.05
N ALA A 24 5.41 -32.47 -4.37
CA ALA A 24 6.43 -31.83 -5.18
C ALA A 24 6.63 -30.35 -4.83
N GLN A 25 7.89 -29.97 -4.62
CA GLN A 25 8.37 -28.60 -4.76
C GLN A 25 8.01 -28.11 -6.17
N LYS A 26 7.17 -27.07 -6.26
CA LYS A 26 7.04 -26.30 -7.50
C LYS A 26 8.29 -25.45 -7.67
N PRO A 27 8.97 -25.48 -8.84
CA PRO A 27 10.12 -24.62 -9.07
C PRO A 27 9.68 -23.17 -9.26
N SER A 28 10.26 -22.30 -8.45
CA SER A 28 10.15 -20.85 -8.51
C SER A 28 11.05 -20.27 -9.61
N HIS A 29 10.82 -20.57 -10.88
CA HIS A 29 11.46 -19.88 -12.01
C HIS A 29 10.61 -20.04 -13.28
N LEU A 30 9.86 -19.01 -13.68
CA LEU A 30 9.31 -18.91 -15.03
C LEU A 30 10.25 -18.07 -15.89
N CYS A 31 11.33 -18.71 -16.33
CA CYS A 31 12.03 -18.32 -17.54
C CYS A 31 11.42 -19.16 -18.65
N TYR A 32 10.53 -18.59 -19.48
CA TYR A 32 9.86 -19.33 -20.55
C TYR A 32 10.87 -19.68 -21.66
N PRO A 33 10.91 -20.93 -22.15
CA PRO A 33 11.82 -21.30 -23.23
C PRO A 33 11.36 -20.70 -24.55
N ALA A 34 12.22 -19.89 -25.18
CA ALA A 34 12.03 -19.38 -26.52
C ALA A 34 11.92 -20.54 -27.53
N LEU A 35 10.77 -20.65 -28.21
CA LEU A 35 10.62 -21.50 -29.38
C LEU A 35 11.49 -20.92 -30.52
N ARG A 36 12.62 -21.59 -30.79
CA ARG A 36 13.53 -21.28 -31.91
C ARG A 36 12.81 -21.41 -33.25
N ARG A 37 12.36 -20.30 -33.83
CA ARG A 37 12.21 -20.17 -35.29
C ARG A 37 13.50 -19.61 -35.87
N LYS A 38 14.16 -20.39 -36.73
CA LYS A 38 15.29 -19.92 -37.54
C LYS A 38 14.76 -18.89 -38.54
N GLN A 39 15.11 -17.62 -38.36
CA GLN A 39 15.00 -16.61 -39.42
C GLN A 39 16.39 -16.09 -39.78
N HIS A 40 16.64 -16.05 -41.08
CA HIS A 40 17.88 -15.61 -41.71
C HIS A 40 18.17 -14.14 -41.39
N VAL A 41 19.38 -13.88 -40.91
CA VAL A 41 19.94 -12.55 -40.69
C VAL A 41 20.20 -11.86 -42.03
N LYS A 42 19.54 -10.73 -42.28
CA LYS A 42 20.06 -9.68 -43.17
C LYS A 42 20.41 -8.46 -42.30
N ARG A 43 21.71 -8.18 -42.19
CA ARG A 43 22.24 -6.97 -41.56
C ARG A 43 21.94 -5.77 -42.46
N HIS A 44 21.14 -4.83 -41.98
CA HIS A 44 21.19 -3.44 -42.44
C HIS A 44 21.58 -2.57 -41.25
N SER A 45 22.77 -1.96 -41.34
CA SER A 45 23.23 -0.91 -40.46
C SER A 45 22.49 0.39 -40.78
N GLY A 46 21.65 0.84 -39.87
CA GLY A 46 21.04 2.17 -39.90
C GLY A 46 20.98 2.70 -38.47
N HIS A 47 21.73 3.76 -38.18
CA HIS A 47 21.51 4.59 -37.01
C HIS A 47 20.11 5.21 -37.14
N ALA A 48 19.15 4.72 -36.37
CA ALA A 48 17.84 5.34 -36.23
C ALA A 48 17.77 6.04 -34.87
N SER A 49 17.69 7.36 -34.90
CA SER A 49 17.38 8.23 -33.78
C SER A 49 15.96 7.97 -33.28
N VAL A 50 15.82 7.90 -31.95
CA VAL A 50 14.53 7.70 -31.25
C VAL A 50 13.68 8.98 -31.38
N PRO A 51 12.40 8.90 -31.77
CA PRO A 51 11.49 10.05 -31.74
C PRO A 51 10.94 10.26 -30.33
N VAL A 52 11.16 11.44 -29.77
CA VAL A 52 10.43 11.96 -28.61
C VAL A 52 9.07 12.46 -29.09
N MET A 53 7.96 11.86 -28.64
CA MET A 53 6.64 12.46 -28.81
C MET A 53 6.54 13.68 -27.88
N ARG A 54 6.65 14.89 -28.45
CA ARG A 54 6.27 16.15 -27.81
C ARG A 54 4.79 16.41 -28.08
N HIS A 55 3.99 16.55 -27.04
CA HIS A 55 2.71 17.25 -27.14
C HIS A 55 2.95 18.76 -27.06
N SER A 56 2.33 19.50 -27.98
CA SER A 56 2.39 20.94 -28.12
C SER A 56 1.81 21.66 -26.90
N GLY A 57 2.66 22.37 -26.18
CA GLY A 57 2.32 23.38 -25.19
C GLY A 57 3.31 24.53 -25.35
N THR A 58 2.79 25.75 -25.35
CA THR A 58 3.40 27.04 -25.71
C THR A 58 4.85 27.23 -25.28
N GLU A 59 5.70 27.64 -26.22
CA GLU A 59 7.12 27.97 -26.02
C GLU A 59 7.30 29.20 -25.11
N VAL A 60 8.15 29.08 -24.08
CA VAL A 60 8.77 30.20 -23.38
C VAL A 60 10.29 29.94 -23.39
N PRO A 61 11.13 30.92 -23.73
CA PRO A 61 12.56 30.70 -23.93
C PRO A 61 13.30 30.43 -22.61
N VAL A 62 14.29 29.55 -22.71
CA VAL A 62 15.26 29.22 -21.65
C VAL A 62 16.18 30.41 -21.45
N ALA A 63 16.12 31.03 -20.27
CA ALA A 63 17.13 31.96 -19.78
C ALA A 63 17.97 31.26 -18.71
N ASP A 64 19.26 31.15 -19.00
CA ASP A 64 20.33 30.80 -18.08
C ASP A 64 20.68 32.05 -17.27
N SER A 65 20.33 32.07 -15.99
CA SER A 65 20.88 33.01 -15.01
C SER A 65 20.55 32.55 -13.59
N SER A 66 21.60 32.27 -12.83
CA SER A 66 21.61 32.19 -11.38
C SER A 66 21.15 33.51 -10.76
N GLU A 67 19.91 33.57 -10.27
CA GLU A 67 19.44 34.60 -9.35
C GLU A 67 18.66 33.94 -8.20
N GLU A 68 19.17 34.09 -6.98
CA GLU A 68 18.45 33.79 -5.75
C GLU A 68 17.31 34.80 -5.58
N LEU A 69 16.06 34.33 -5.57
CA LEU A 69 14.90 35.17 -5.29
C LEU A 69 14.68 35.28 -3.77
N PRO A 70 14.37 36.48 -3.25
CA PRO A 70 14.15 36.67 -1.82
C PRO A 70 12.78 36.12 -1.41
N LEU A 71 12.80 35.19 -0.45
CA LEU A 71 11.62 34.68 0.25
C LEU A 71 10.98 35.83 1.03
N SER A 72 9.82 36.28 0.56
CA SER A 72 8.91 37.10 1.37
C SER A 72 8.18 36.18 2.34
N SER A 73 8.37 36.46 3.62
CA SER A 73 7.75 35.79 4.75
C SER A 73 6.30 36.25 4.90
N GLU A 74 5.38 35.58 4.21
CA GLU A 74 3.96 35.63 4.55
C GLU A 74 3.45 34.21 4.79
N SER A 75 2.58 34.09 5.79
CA SER A 75 2.35 32.92 6.64
C SER A 75 2.01 31.63 5.88
N LEU A 76 2.96 30.69 5.83
CA LEU A 76 2.70 29.29 5.54
C LEU A 76 1.86 28.71 6.69
N GLY A 77 0.63 28.30 6.39
CA GLY A 77 -0.16 27.45 7.28
C GLY A 77 0.66 26.20 7.61
N THR A 78 1.09 26.09 8.85
CA THR A 78 2.00 25.02 9.29
C THR A 78 1.32 23.67 9.11
N SER A 79 1.75 22.88 8.13
CA SER A 79 1.37 21.48 7.98
C SER A 79 1.99 20.67 9.14
N TYR A 80 1.28 20.60 10.27
CA TYR A 80 1.75 19.95 11.50
C TYR A 80 2.03 18.44 11.32
N GLY A 81 1.47 17.79 10.30
CA GLY A 81 1.63 16.36 10.05
C GLY A 81 2.99 15.92 9.52
N PHE A 82 3.82 16.83 8.99
CA PHE A 82 5.00 16.46 8.19
C PHE A 82 6.34 17.08 8.63
N LEU A 83 6.38 17.77 9.77
CA LEU A 83 7.59 18.45 10.26
C LEU A 83 8.37 17.67 11.33
N ASN A 84 8.12 16.36 11.47
CA ASN A 84 8.79 15.49 12.44
C ASN A 84 10.01 14.78 11.82
N SER A 85 11.20 14.91 12.42
CA SER A 85 12.45 14.27 11.95
C SER A 85 12.44 12.74 12.03
N GLU A 86 11.70 12.15 12.98
CA GLU A 86 11.52 10.70 13.09
C GLU A 86 10.71 10.17 11.91
N LEU A 87 9.63 10.89 11.55
CA LEU A 87 8.83 10.59 10.36
C LEU A 87 9.65 10.72 9.07
N VAL A 88 10.49 11.76 8.94
CA VAL A 88 11.43 11.89 7.81
C VAL A 88 12.30 10.64 7.70
N SER A 89 12.89 10.21 8.82
CA SER A 89 13.77 9.03 8.86
C SER A 89 13.04 7.72 8.56
N ALA A 90 11.75 7.63 8.92
CA ALA A 90 10.93 6.44 8.69
C ALA A 90 10.42 6.34 7.25
N ILE A 91 10.22 7.47 6.55
CA ILE A 91 9.66 7.53 5.20
C ILE A 91 10.74 7.59 4.11
N GLU A 92 11.83 8.32 4.35
CA GLU A 92 12.81 8.63 3.31
C GLU A 92 13.57 7.38 2.84
N GLY A 93 13.64 7.21 1.52
CA GLY A 93 14.37 6.11 0.91
C GLY A 93 13.75 5.61 -0.39
N GLU A 94 14.36 4.55 -0.91
CA GLU A 94 13.80 3.72 -1.97
C GLU A 94 13.12 2.49 -1.36
N TRP A 95 11.93 2.22 -1.86
CA TRP A 95 11.08 1.13 -1.38
C TRP A 95 10.76 0.22 -2.55
N PHE A 96 11.11 -1.06 -2.43
CA PHE A 96 10.89 -2.06 -3.46
C PHE A 96 9.69 -2.91 -3.10
N GLY A 97 8.78 -3.12 -4.05
CA GLY A 97 7.54 -3.80 -3.75
C GLY A 97 6.80 -4.31 -4.96
N PHE A 98 5.57 -4.72 -4.69
CA PHE A 98 4.61 -5.14 -5.69
C PHE A 98 3.32 -4.33 -5.53
N GLU A 99 2.74 -3.92 -6.64
CA GLU A 99 1.48 -3.20 -6.70
C GLU A 99 0.38 -4.08 -7.29
N GLY A 100 -0.78 -4.11 -6.63
CA GLY A 100 -2.00 -4.72 -7.12
C GLY A 100 -3.23 -3.83 -6.88
N THR A 101 -4.29 -4.05 -7.64
CA THR A 101 -5.56 -3.34 -7.46
C THR A 101 -6.69 -4.33 -7.21
N PHE A 102 -7.57 -4.00 -6.28
CA PHE A 102 -8.71 -4.81 -5.87
C PHE A 102 -10.01 -4.04 -6.11
N GLY A 103 -11.05 -4.76 -6.55
CA GLY A 103 -12.39 -4.22 -6.69
C GLY A 103 -13.10 -4.04 -5.35
N PRO A 104 -14.29 -3.42 -5.35
CA PRO A 104 -15.12 -3.25 -4.14
C PRO A 104 -15.60 -4.58 -3.54
N ASP A 105 -15.48 -5.69 -4.27
CA ASP A 105 -15.79 -7.05 -3.82
C ASP A 105 -14.59 -7.78 -3.21
N GLY A 106 -13.44 -7.11 -3.12
CA GLY A 106 -12.20 -7.65 -2.55
C GLY A 106 -11.43 -8.54 -3.50
N LYS A 107 -11.86 -8.67 -4.77
CA LYS A 107 -11.15 -9.48 -5.76
C LYS A 107 -10.08 -8.67 -6.47
N ALA A 108 -8.95 -9.31 -6.72
CA ALA A 108 -7.90 -8.76 -7.56
C ALA A 108 -8.42 -8.44 -8.96
N LEU A 109 -8.06 -7.26 -9.46
CA LEU A 109 -8.31 -6.83 -10.82
C LEU A 109 -7.04 -7.09 -11.67
N PRO A 110 -7.18 -7.54 -12.92
CA PRO A 110 -6.04 -7.61 -13.83
C PRO A 110 -5.48 -6.20 -14.09
N ILE A 111 -4.21 -6.12 -14.46
CA ILE A 111 -3.67 -4.83 -14.90
C ILE A 111 -4.39 -4.37 -16.19
N PRO A 112 -4.52 -3.04 -16.42
CA PRO A 112 -5.20 -2.54 -17.62
C PRO A 112 -4.55 -3.05 -18.92
N ASP A 113 -5.38 -3.44 -19.90
CA ASP A 113 -4.93 -4.04 -21.17
C ASP A 113 -3.85 -3.22 -21.88
N ARG A 114 -3.88 -1.89 -21.78
CA ARG A 114 -2.87 -1.00 -22.39
C ARG A 114 -1.43 -1.26 -21.93
N TYR A 115 -1.24 -1.94 -20.80
CA TYR A 115 0.08 -2.32 -20.27
C TYR A 115 0.44 -3.79 -20.53
N VAL A 116 -0.48 -4.57 -21.11
CA VAL A 116 -0.27 -5.99 -21.41
C VAL A 116 0.21 -6.14 -22.86
N PRO A 117 1.39 -6.73 -23.12
CA PRO A 117 1.81 -7.04 -24.49
C PRO A 117 0.83 -7.97 -25.22
N ASP A 118 0.74 -7.86 -26.54
CA ASP A 118 -0.17 -8.66 -27.35
C ASP A 118 0.09 -10.16 -27.18
N GLU A 119 1.35 -10.58 -27.07
CA GLU A 119 1.74 -11.97 -26.91
C GLU A 119 1.23 -12.57 -25.60
N PHE A 120 1.19 -11.78 -24.51
CA PHE A 120 0.62 -12.25 -23.25
C PHE A 120 -0.86 -12.58 -23.43
N ARG A 121 -1.59 -11.76 -24.19
CA ARG A 121 -3.00 -12.03 -24.51
C ARG A 121 -3.16 -13.27 -25.38
N GLU A 122 -2.30 -13.44 -26.39
CA GLU A 122 -2.28 -14.65 -27.24
C GLU A 122 -2.01 -15.93 -26.44
N TRP A 123 -1.20 -15.84 -25.38
CA TRP A 123 -0.89 -16.97 -24.49
C TRP A 123 -1.88 -17.15 -23.33
N GLY A 124 -2.90 -16.28 -23.22
CA GLY A 124 -3.85 -16.30 -22.11
C GLY A 124 -3.24 -15.94 -20.76
N VAL A 125 -2.15 -15.18 -20.75
CA VAL A 125 -1.49 -14.67 -19.53
C VAL A 125 -2.10 -13.31 -19.18
N ALA A 126 -2.65 -13.20 -17.97
CA ALA A 126 -3.20 -11.96 -17.43
C ALA A 126 -2.41 -11.53 -16.19
N PRO A 127 -1.44 -10.59 -16.32
CA PRO A 127 -0.72 -10.09 -15.16
C PRO A 127 -1.66 -9.42 -14.17
N SER A 128 -1.43 -9.68 -12.89
CA SER A 128 -2.27 -9.21 -11.78
C SER A 128 -1.68 -8.00 -11.05
N GLY A 129 -0.49 -7.55 -11.42
CA GLY A 129 0.15 -6.39 -10.79
C GLY A 129 1.47 -5.99 -11.44
N PHE A 130 2.19 -5.10 -10.77
CA PHE A 130 3.47 -4.53 -11.22
C PHE A 130 4.54 -4.68 -10.14
N ASP A 131 5.76 -5.04 -10.52
CA ASP A 131 6.92 -4.75 -9.68
C ASP A 131 7.11 -3.22 -9.64
N VAL A 132 7.35 -2.67 -8.44
CA VAL A 132 7.44 -1.22 -8.25
C VAL A 132 8.63 -0.80 -7.40
N VAL A 133 9.11 0.40 -7.71
CA VAL A 133 9.99 1.19 -6.85
C VAL A 133 9.25 2.45 -6.46
N THR A 134 9.21 2.74 -5.16
CA THR A 134 8.77 4.03 -4.66
C THR A 134 9.94 4.76 -4.01
N SER A 135 10.32 5.90 -4.59
CA SER A 135 11.20 6.88 -3.95
C SER A 135 10.35 7.82 -3.13
N SER A 136 10.62 7.92 -1.84
CA SER A 136 9.88 8.79 -0.92
C SER A 136 10.84 9.76 -0.24
N ARG A 137 10.44 11.02 -0.13
CA ARG A 137 11.17 12.05 0.60
C ARG A 137 10.20 13.01 1.23
N LEU A 138 10.49 13.43 2.46
CA LEU A 138 9.71 14.42 3.19
C LEU A 138 10.58 15.66 3.39
N LYS A 139 10.23 16.76 2.74
CA LYS A 139 10.99 18.01 2.82
C LYS A 139 10.06 19.19 2.95
N GLU A 140 10.36 20.09 3.90
CA GLU A 140 9.62 21.35 4.08
C GLU A 140 8.09 21.15 4.25
N GLY A 141 7.69 20.05 4.92
CA GLY A 141 6.28 19.72 5.14
C GLY A 141 5.56 19.09 3.93
N VAL A 142 6.28 18.79 2.85
CA VAL A 142 5.74 18.18 1.63
C VAL A 142 6.26 16.76 1.48
N LEU A 143 5.33 15.80 1.40
CA LEU A 143 5.66 14.41 1.10
C LEU A 143 5.73 14.22 -0.43
N TYR A 144 6.94 14.03 -0.93
CA TYR A 144 7.23 13.66 -2.31
C TYR A 144 7.26 12.13 -2.46
N VAL A 145 6.53 11.63 -3.44
CA VAL A 145 6.46 10.22 -3.78
C VAL A 145 6.58 10.03 -5.29
N LYS A 146 7.69 9.44 -5.72
CA LYS A 146 7.89 8.98 -7.10
C LYS A 146 7.71 7.48 -7.14
N ARG A 147 6.74 7.01 -7.92
CA ARG A 147 6.49 5.59 -8.15
C ARG A 147 6.88 5.23 -9.57
N THR A 148 7.68 4.18 -9.71
CA THR A 148 8.11 3.60 -10.98
C THR A 148 7.63 2.16 -11.06
N ARG A 149 6.81 1.83 -12.06
CA ARG A 149 6.34 0.47 -12.35
C ARG A 149 7.18 -0.15 -13.46
N ALA A 150 7.60 -1.39 -13.25
CA ALA A 150 8.12 -2.23 -14.32
C ALA A 150 6.96 -2.77 -15.15
N LEU A 151 6.88 -2.37 -16.42
CA LEU A 151 5.83 -2.86 -17.32
C LEU A 151 6.14 -4.30 -17.77
N PRO A 152 5.10 -5.16 -17.92
CA PRO A 152 5.29 -6.49 -18.48
C PRO A 152 5.92 -6.43 -19.88
N SER A 153 6.88 -7.32 -20.13
CA SER A 153 7.61 -7.41 -21.39
C SER A 153 7.81 -8.86 -21.84
N VAL A 154 8.11 -9.04 -23.12
CA VAL A 154 8.32 -10.35 -23.78
C VAL A 154 9.77 -10.50 -24.22
N GLY A 155 10.32 -11.72 -24.11
CA GLY A 155 11.65 -12.06 -24.62
C GLY A 155 12.84 -11.55 -23.79
N CYS A 156 14.05 -11.68 -24.33
CA CYS A 156 15.29 -11.20 -23.70
C CYS A 156 15.41 -9.66 -23.70
N GLU A 157 14.44 -8.96 -24.29
CA GLU A 157 14.30 -7.51 -24.19
C GLU A 157 13.80 -7.07 -22.80
N ALA A 158 13.57 -8.02 -21.89
CA ALA A 158 13.33 -7.78 -20.46
C ALA A 158 14.44 -6.96 -19.77
N ASP A 159 15.62 -6.82 -20.37
CA ASP A 159 16.69 -5.94 -19.89
C ASP A 159 16.41 -4.44 -20.17
N ALA A 160 15.43 -4.13 -21.04
CA ALA A 160 14.96 -2.79 -21.36
C ALA A 160 13.51 -2.60 -20.87
N VAL A 161 13.30 -2.77 -19.57
CA VAL A 161 12.01 -2.45 -18.93
C VAL A 161 11.66 -1.00 -19.25
N VAL A 162 10.60 -0.77 -20.03
CA VAL A 162 10.01 0.58 -20.17
C VAL A 162 9.28 0.87 -18.87
N PRO A 163 9.71 1.86 -18.08
CA PRO A 163 9.03 2.17 -16.84
C PRO A 163 7.82 3.06 -17.09
N GLU A 164 6.75 2.84 -16.33
CA GLU A 164 5.74 3.89 -16.09
C GLU A 164 6.15 4.64 -14.81
N VAL A 165 6.32 5.96 -14.91
CA VAL A 165 6.68 6.82 -13.77
C VAL A 165 5.52 7.75 -13.45
N SER A 166 5.15 7.80 -12.17
CA SER A 166 4.17 8.75 -11.63
C SER A 166 4.75 9.46 -10.41
N ILE A 167 4.63 10.78 -10.36
CA ILE A 167 5.06 11.61 -9.24
C ILE A 167 3.82 12.17 -8.54
N SER A 168 3.84 12.17 -7.21
CA SER A 168 2.79 12.76 -6.38
C SER A 168 3.42 13.53 -5.22
N THR A 169 2.84 14.68 -4.92
CA THR A 169 3.22 15.53 -3.78
C THR A 169 2.01 15.69 -2.88
N TYR A 170 2.22 15.62 -1.57
CA TYR A 170 1.15 15.74 -0.58
C TYR A 170 1.53 16.78 0.46
N GLU A 171 0.66 17.79 0.59
CA GLU A 171 0.78 18.93 1.49
C GLU A 171 -0.61 19.41 1.92
N GLY A 172 -0.70 20.18 3.00
CA GLY A 172 -1.95 20.77 3.49
C GLY A 172 -2.58 20.06 4.69
N GLU A 173 -3.61 20.69 5.25
CA GLU A 173 -4.17 20.41 6.58
C GLU A 173 -4.79 19.02 6.73
N GLY A 174 -5.22 18.40 5.63
CA GLY A 174 -5.79 17.04 5.64
C GLY A 174 -4.75 15.92 5.72
N ASN A 175 -3.45 16.24 5.70
CA ASN A 175 -2.37 15.25 5.62
C ASN A 175 -1.60 15.16 6.94
N VAL A 176 -1.53 13.94 7.48
CA VAL A 176 -0.96 13.67 8.80
C VAL A 176 0.04 12.52 8.70
N GLY A 177 1.22 12.69 9.28
CA GLY A 177 2.22 11.63 9.45
C GLY A 177 2.58 11.42 10.92
N PHE A 178 2.94 10.19 11.24
CA PHE A 178 3.29 9.72 12.58
C PHE A 178 4.76 9.33 12.63
N SER A 179 5.38 9.38 13.82
CA SER A 179 6.84 9.17 13.98
C SER A 179 7.35 7.84 13.44
N ASP A 180 6.51 6.81 13.42
CA ASP A 180 6.85 5.47 12.92
C ASP A 180 6.76 5.32 11.40
N GLY A 181 6.44 6.38 10.67
CA GLY A 181 6.29 6.35 9.22
C GLY A 181 4.88 5.99 8.75
N CYS A 182 3.88 5.88 9.63
CA CYS A 182 2.49 5.84 9.18
C CYS A 182 2.07 7.22 8.65
N VAL A 183 1.27 7.26 7.59
CA VAL A 183 0.79 8.50 6.96
C VAL A 183 -0.65 8.35 6.53
N SER A 184 -1.45 9.41 6.69
CA SER A 184 -2.81 9.53 6.17
C SER A 184 -2.90 10.79 5.33
N CYS A 185 -3.29 10.67 4.07
CA CYS A 185 -3.56 11.81 3.21
C CYS A 185 -4.91 11.65 2.52
N GLY A 186 -5.62 12.75 2.36
CA GLY A 186 -6.97 12.73 1.81
C GLY A 186 -7.63 14.10 1.95
N PRO A 187 -8.89 14.21 1.52
CA PRO A 187 -9.59 15.48 1.55
C PRO A 187 -9.90 15.91 3.00
N VAL A 188 -10.06 17.22 3.18
CA VAL A 188 -10.60 17.82 4.41
C VAL A 188 -12.13 17.80 4.43
N GLU A 189 -12.77 17.68 3.26
CA GLU A 189 -14.20 17.47 3.12
C GLU A 189 -14.46 16.04 2.67
N PHE A 190 -15.40 15.36 3.29
CA PHE A 190 -15.79 14.00 2.91
C PHE A 190 -16.39 13.98 1.50
N GLY A 191 -15.93 13.06 0.67
CA GLY A 191 -16.41 12.90 -0.70
C GLY A 191 -15.48 12.08 -1.57
N ASN A 192 -15.80 12.02 -2.87
CA ASN A 192 -15.17 11.15 -3.86
C ASN A 192 -13.76 11.61 -4.33
N ALA A 193 -12.99 12.20 -3.42
CA ALA A 193 -11.59 12.54 -3.64
C ALA A 193 -10.68 11.34 -3.28
N PRO A 194 -9.54 11.17 -3.98
CA PRO A 194 -8.59 10.12 -3.66
C PRO A 194 -8.00 10.33 -2.26
N SER A 195 -7.98 9.26 -1.48
CA SER A 195 -7.25 9.16 -0.22
C SER A 195 -6.13 8.13 -0.37
N PHE A 196 -5.08 8.29 0.42
CA PHE A 196 -4.11 7.21 0.60
C PHE A 196 -3.62 7.12 2.05
N THR A 197 -3.20 5.93 2.43
CA THR A 197 -2.62 5.63 3.74
C THR A 197 -1.33 4.85 3.57
N ILE A 198 -0.31 5.19 4.36
CA ILE A 198 0.88 4.35 4.57
C ILE A 198 0.76 3.73 5.96
N LEU A 199 0.83 2.40 6.03
CA LEU A 199 0.93 1.64 7.27
C LEU A 199 2.35 1.05 7.34
N THR A 200 3.13 1.43 8.35
CA THR A 200 4.54 1.08 8.45
C THR A 200 4.81 0.12 9.60
N ARG A 201 5.70 -0.85 9.35
CA ARG A 201 6.16 -1.85 10.31
C ARG A 201 7.65 -2.09 10.12
N GLY A 202 8.46 -1.27 10.81
CA GLY A 202 9.91 -1.28 10.66
C GLY A 202 10.34 -0.96 9.24
N LYS A 203 11.03 -1.90 8.58
CA LYS A 203 11.52 -1.76 7.19
C LYS A 203 10.54 -2.30 6.14
N GLN A 204 9.27 -2.44 6.50
CA GLN A 204 8.19 -2.78 5.59
C GLN A 204 7.07 -1.76 5.70
N ARG A 205 6.37 -1.52 4.60
CA ARG A 205 5.18 -0.69 4.61
C ARG A 205 4.16 -1.15 3.58
N VAL A 206 2.92 -0.76 3.80
CA VAL A 206 1.84 -0.91 2.85
C VAL A 206 1.27 0.45 2.53
N ARG A 207 1.11 0.75 1.24
CA ARG A 207 0.42 1.93 0.74
C ARG A 207 -0.94 1.51 0.21
N LEU A 208 -2.01 2.05 0.78
CA LEU A 208 -3.38 1.86 0.33
C LEU A 208 -3.84 3.14 -0.34
N GLY A 209 -4.22 3.09 -1.62
CA GLY A 209 -4.81 4.21 -2.35
C GLY A 209 -6.22 3.87 -2.79
N PHE A 210 -7.20 4.70 -2.44
CA PHE A 210 -8.61 4.41 -2.68
C PHE A 210 -9.46 5.68 -2.73
N LYS A 211 -10.72 5.52 -3.12
CA LYS A 211 -11.75 6.57 -3.04
C LYS A 211 -12.89 6.05 -2.19
N VAL A 212 -13.49 6.94 -1.41
CA VAL A 212 -14.66 6.63 -0.59
C VAL A 212 -15.73 7.67 -0.89
N ASP A 213 -16.92 7.19 -1.18
CA ASP A 213 -18.14 8.00 -1.23
C ASP A 213 -19.23 7.32 -0.39
N ALA A 214 -20.34 6.90 -0.97
CA ALA A 214 -21.30 6.00 -0.33
C ALA A 214 -20.74 4.56 -0.17
N ALA A 215 -19.67 4.22 -0.88
CA ALA A 215 -19.00 2.93 -0.77
C ALA A 215 -17.48 3.05 -0.89
N ILE A 216 -16.79 1.97 -0.52
CA ILE A 216 -15.35 1.82 -0.76
C ILE A 216 -15.18 1.47 -2.25
N GLY A 217 -14.48 2.32 -2.99
CA GLY A 217 -14.14 2.07 -4.39
C GLY A 217 -13.03 1.03 -4.55
N ASN A 218 -12.37 1.06 -5.72
CA ASN A 218 -11.20 0.22 -5.93
C ASN A 218 -10.07 0.61 -4.95
N VAL A 219 -9.36 -0.40 -4.44
CA VAL A 219 -8.21 -0.20 -3.56
C VAL A 219 -6.94 -0.65 -4.28
N THR A 220 -6.03 0.28 -4.49
CA THR A 220 -4.67 -0.01 -4.92
C THR A 220 -3.80 -0.25 -3.70
N ILE A 221 -3.11 -1.38 -3.68
CA ILE A 221 -2.22 -1.79 -2.60
C ILE A 221 -0.81 -1.84 -3.16
N ILE A 222 0.13 -1.22 -2.45
CA ILE A 222 1.55 -1.38 -2.71
C ILE A 222 2.23 -1.90 -1.44
N LEU A 223 2.66 -3.15 -1.46
CA LEU A 223 3.40 -3.77 -0.37
C LEU A 223 4.89 -3.65 -0.66
N GLU A 224 5.62 -2.94 0.20
CA GLU A 224 7.01 -2.54 -0.06
C GLU A 224 7.93 -2.86 1.11
N LYS A 225 9.20 -3.09 0.79
CA LYS A 225 10.30 -3.21 1.74
C LYS A 225 11.30 -2.09 1.49
N TRP A 226 11.86 -1.55 2.56
CA TRP A 226 12.92 -0.56 2.47
C TRP A 226 14.12 -1.20 1.76
N GLY A 227 14.61 -0.54 0.74
CA GLY A 227 15.71 -1.00 -0.09
C GLY A 227 17.02 -0.32 0.25
N GLN A 228 17.02 1.01 0.13
CA GLN A 228 18.21 1.84 0.26
C GLN A 228 17.85 3.31 0.53
N GLU A 229 18.88 4.12 0.71
CA GLU A 229 18.75 5.58 0.82
C GLU A 229 18.15 6.19 -0.45
N PHE A 230 17.54 7.36 -0.30
CA PHE A 230 16.85 8.04 -1.39
C PHE A 230 17.82 8.35 -2.54
N CYS A 231 17.46 7.90 -3.74
CA CYS A 231 18.22 8.13 -4.97
C CYS A 231 17.33 8.65 -6.11
N ASP A 232 16.13 9.14 -5.79
CA ASP A 232 15.10 9.58 -6.76
C ASP A 232 14.85 8.54 -7.87
N GLY A 233 14.84 7.25 -7.52
CA GLY A 233 14.54 6.19 -8.46
C GLY A 233 15.59 5.99 -9.56
N GLN A 234 16.84 6.43 -9.32
CA GLN A 234 17.99 6.14 -10.19
C GLN A 234 18.40 4.67 -10.15
N VAL A 235 17.88 3.89 -9.19
CA VAL A 235 18.10 2.46 -9.09
C VAL A 235 16.78 1.72 -9.30
N LEU A 236 16.75 0.87 -10.32
CA LEU A 236 15.69 -0.10 -10.50
C LEU A 236 16.16 -1.44 -9.92
N PRO A 237 15.34 -2.13 -9.09
CA PRO A 237 15.66 -3.47 -8.65
C PRO A 237 15.71 -4.38 -9.88
N GLY A 238 16.60 -5.37 -9.85
CA GLY A 238 16.59 -6.43 -10.85
C GLY A 238 15.23 -7.14 -10.89
N CYS A 239 14.83 -7.64 -12.06
CA CYS A 239 13.54 -8.29 -12.26
C CYS A 239 13.24 -9.36 -11.18
N GLY A 240 12.04 -9.29 -10.58
CA GLY A 240 11.45 -10.40 -9.81
C GLY A 240 11.57 -10.36 -8.29
N GLY A 241 11.75 -9.18 -7.67
CA GLY A 241 11.90 -9.05 -6.21
C GLY A 241 10.63 -8.79 -5.40
N GLY A 242 9.50 -8.46 -6.03
CA GLY A 242 8.26 -8.10 -5.32
C GLY A 242 7.55 -9.31 -4.68
N ASP A 243 7.06 -9.14 -3.44
CA ASP A 243 6.20 -10.12 -2.76
C ASP A 243 4.81 -10.12 -3.45
N ARG A 244 4.53 -11.13 -4.27
CA ARG A 244 3.32 -11.20 -5.12
C ARG A 244 2.11 -11.66 -4.30
N PHE A 245 1.49 -10.73 -3.61
CA PHE A 245 0.34 -11.00 -2.73
C PHE A 245 -1.03 -11.02 -3.43
N VAL A 246 -1.11 -10.63 -4.70
CA VAL A 246 -2.39 -10.35 -5.38
C VAL A 246 -3.24 -11.61 -5.61
N GLU A 247 -2.61 -12.77 -5.70
CA GLU A 247 -3.30 -14.07 -5.89
C GLU A 247 -3.66 -14.74 -4.56
N GLU A 248 -3.31 -14.13 -3.43
CA GLU A 248 -3.60 -14.68 -2.12
C GLU A 248 -5.05 -14.46 -1.71
N ALA A 249 -5.54 -15.30 -0.80
CA ALA A 249 -6.86 -15.14 -0.22
C ALA A 249 -6.92 -13.88 0.65
N SER A 250 -8.05 -13.18 0.60
CA SER A 250 -8.36 -12.12 1.56
C SER A 250 -8.43 -12.67 2.98
N SER A 251 -8.13 -11.82 3.95
CA SER A 251 -8.29 -12.15 5.37
C SER A 251 -9.74 -12.39 5.77
N HIS A 252 -9.91 -12.99 6.96
CA HIS A 252 -11.21 -13.34 7.52
C HIS A 252 -11.65 -12.28 8.52
N VAL A 253 -12.97 -12.02 8.62
CA VAL A 253 -13.49 -10.99 9.53
C VAL A 253 -13.26 -11.40 10.99
N GLU A 254 -13.29 -12.71 11.24
CA GLU A 254 -13.05 -13.36 12.51
C GLU A 254 -11.66 -13.02 13.09
N ASP A 255 -10.69 -12.75 12.23
CA ASP A 255 -9.33 -12.36 12.64
C ASP A 255 -9.30 -10.98 13.34
N LEU A 256 -10.35 -10.16 13.14
CA LEU A 256 -10.49 -8.81 13.71
C LEU A 256 -11.34 -8.80 15.00
N LEU A 257 -12.04 -9.89 15.30
CA LEU A 257 -12.92 -9.99 16.47
C LEU A 257 -12.14 -10.30 17.75
N GLY A 258 -12.76 -9.97 18.89
CA GLY A 258 -12.23 -10.22 20.24
C GLY A 258 -11.65 -8.99 20.92
N ALA A 259 -10.91 -9.24 22.00
CA ALA A 259 -10.31 -8.20 22.83
C ALA A 259 -8.98 -7.70 22.24
N TRP A 260 -8.80 -6.38 22.25
CA TRP A 260 -7.59 -5.70 21.80
C TRP A 260 -7.21 -4.60 22.78
N ASP A 261 -5.96 -4.58 23.21
CA ASP A 261 -5.36 -3.43 23.86
C ASP A 261 -4.75 -2.54 22.78
N PHE A 262 -4.79 -1.23 22.95
CA PHE A 262 -4.25 -0.30 21.97
C PHE A 262 -3.51 0.86 22.59
N ASP A 263 -2.49 1.33 21.86
CA ASP A 263 -1.93 2.66 21.98
C ASP A 263 -2.38 3.48 20.76
N ALA A 264 -2.76 4.73 20.98
CA ALA A 264 -3.30 5.62 19.95
C ALA A 264 -2.60 6.97 19.95
N GLU A 265 -2.41 7.50 18.75
CA GLU A 265 -1.91 8.84 18.47
C GLU A 265 -3.01 9.57 17.68
N ASP A 266 -3.58 10.60 18.28
CA ASP A 266 -4.69 11.37 17.74
C ASP A 266 -4.23 12.78 17.35
N VAL A 267 -4.63 13.23 16.16
CA VAL A 267 -4.42 14.60 15.67
C VAL A 267 -5.79 15.23 15.42
N ASP A 268 -6.13 16.21 16.26
CA ASP A 268 -7.32 17.03 16.11
C ASP A 268 -7.07 18.14 15.08
N ILE A 269 -7.78 18.05 13.95
CA ILE A 269 -7.61 18.95 12.82
C ILE A 269 -8.24 20.31 13.10
N CYS A 270 -9.34 20.35 13.86
CA CYS A 270 -10.07 21.58 14.17
C CYS A 270 -9.33 22.44 15.19
N ASN A 271 -8.73 21.79 16.20
CA ASN A 271 -8.06 22.50 17.29
C ASN A 271 -6.58 22.79 17.02
N GLN A 272 -6.05 22.33 15.88
CA GLN A 272 -4.63 22.44 15.51
C GLN A 272 -3.70 21.99 16.65
N SER A 273 -4.15 21.05 17.48
CA SER A 273 -3.35 20.54 18.58
C SER A 273 -2.33 19.56 18.03
N GLY A 274 -1.14 19.51 18.65
CA GLY A 274 -0.16 18.46 18.36
C GLY A 274 -0.72 17.05 18.61
N ILE A 275 0.10 16.03 18.33
CA ILE A 275 -0.27 14.62 18.54
C ILE A 275 -0.60 14.39 20.02
N GLN A 276 -1.78 13.82 20.29
CA GLN A 276 -2.22 13.39 21.61
C GLN A 276 -2.12 11.87 21.72
N GLU A 277 -1.41 11.40 22.74
CA GLU A 277 -1.27 9.96 23.00
C GLU A 277 -2.32 9.47 23.99
N SER A 278 -2.85 8.28 23.74
CA SER A 278 -3.75 7.59 24.66
C SER A 278 -3.57 6.09 24.56
N SER A 279 -3.98 5.36 25.59
CA SER A 279 -4.03 3.89 25.57
C SER A 279 -5.37 3.42 26.10
N GLY A 280 -5.80 2.24 25.68
CA GLY A 280 -7.06 1.67 26.14
C GLY A 280 -7.22 0.22 25.71
N SER A 281 -8.42 -0.30 25.94
CA SER A 281 -8.82 -1.63 25.49
C SER A 281 -10.17 -1.53 24.79
N LEU A 282 -10.38 -2.39 23.80
CA LEU A 282 -11.63 -2.51 23.07
C LEU A 282 -11.96 -4.00 22.90
N ASN A 283 -13.24 -4.32 22.87
CA ASN A 283 -13.72 -5.68 22.57
C ASN A 283 -14.66 -5.61 21.37
N ARG A 284 -14.33 -6.32 20.29
CA ARG A 284 -15.09 -6.37 19.04
C ARG A 284 -15.87 -7.68 18.97
N GLU A 285 -17.15 -7.62 19.34
CA GLU A 285 -18.08 -8.73 19.12
C GLU A 285 -18.57 -8.80 17.66
N LYS A 286 -18.61 -7.64 16.98
CA LYS A 286 -18.95 -7.50 15.55
C LYS A 286 -18.17 -6.35 14.92
N ILE A 287 -17.98 -6.41 13.61
CA ILE A 287 -17.45 -5.29 12.82
C ILE A 287 -18.63 -4.53 12.21
N GLU A 288 -18.78 -3.26 12.59
CA GLU A 288 -19.84 -2.40 12.08
C GLU A 288 -19.43 -1.69 10.78
N GLY A 289 -20.39 -1.26 9.98
CA GLY A 289 -20.13 -0.59 8.71
C GLY A 289 -19.69 -1.54 7.59
N HIS A 290 -19.29 -0.96 6.46
CA HIS A 290 -18.80 -1.69 5.30
C HIS A 290 -17.30 -1.93 5.43
N ILE A 291 -16.86 -3.19 5.39
CA ILE A 291 -15.44 -3.56 5.45
C ILE A 291 -15.04 -4.33 4.21
N LEU A 292 -13.95 -3.90 3.60
CA LEU A 292 -13.25 -4.59 2.53
C LEU A 292 -12.04 -5.31 3.13
N LEU A 293 -12.08 -6.64 3.14
CA LEU A 293 -10.97 -7.49 3.56
C LEU A 293 -10.10 -7.82 2.36
N LEU A 294 -8.79 -7.61 2.54
CA LEU A 294 -7.79 -7.72 1.49
C LEU A 294 -6.72 -8.74 1.94
N PRO A 295 -5.86 -9.20 1.02
CA PRO A 295 -4.81 -10.15 1.39
C PRO A 295 -3.86 -9.61 2.47
N ARG A 296 -3.11 -10.52 3.11
CA ARG A 296 -2.05 -10.18 4.09
C ARG A 296 -2.54 -9.34 5.29
N GLY A 297 -3.76 -9.57 5.75
CA GLY A 297 -4.31 -8.88 6.93
C GLY A 297 -4.75 -7.46 6.66
N LEU A 298 -4.84 -7.05 5.39
CA LEU A 298 -5.19 -5.69 5.02
C LEU A 298 -6.70 -5.47 5.04
N SER A 299 -7.11 -4.26 5.41
CA SER A 299 -8.52 -3.89 5.46
C SER A 299 -8.72 -2.41 5.18
N VAL A 300 -9.84 -2.08 4.55
CA VAL A 300 -10.40 -0.73 4.51
C VAL A 300 -11.82 -0.81 5.04
N ARG A 301 -12.21 0.06 5.96
CA ARG A 301 -13.51 0.07 6.60
C ARG A 301 -14.13 1.45 6.57
N LEU A 302 -15.42 1.51 6.24
CA LEU A 302 -16.26 2.69 6.22
C LEU A 302 -17.39 2.51 7.23
N VAL A 303 -17.51 3.43 8.18
CA VAL A 303 -18.61 3.45 9.15
C VAL A 303 -19.32 4.79 9.04
N GLU A 304 -20.64 4.76 8.92
CA GLU A 304 -21.47 5.95 8.91
C GLU A 304 -22.43 5.91 10.11
N GLU A 305 -22.38 6.93 10.95
CA GLU A 305 -23.22 7.08 12.14
C GLU A 305 -23.79 8.49 12.19
N GLY A 306 -25.05 8.63 11.74
CA GLY A 306 -25.70 9.93 11.67
C GLY A 306 -24.99 10.88 10.70
N LYS A 307 -24.30 11.90 11.23
CA LYS A 307 -23.50 12.87 10.46
C LYS A 307 -22.00 12.60 10.54
N SER A 308 -21.59 11.53 11.21
CA SER A 308 -20.20 11.17 11.39
C SER A 308 -19.82 10.04 10.44
N VAL A 309 -18.66 10.16 9.81
CA VAL A 309 -18.11 9.15 8.90
C VAL A 309 -16.69 8.80 9.32
N LEU A 310 -16.43 7.51 9.55
CA LEU A 310 -15.11 6.98 9.86
C LEU A 310 -14.60 6.16 8.68
N VAL A 311 -13.41 6.52 8.18
CA VAL A 311 -12.68 5.74 7.18
C VAL A 311 -11.42 5.20 7.82
N GLU A 312 -11.29 3.88 7.90
CA GLU A 312 -10.21 3.18 8.58
C GLU A 312 -9.44 2.28 7.62
N SER A 313 -8.12 2.39 7.64
CA SER A 313 -7.15 1.52 6.97
C SER A 313 -6.44 0.68 8.02
N GLY A 314 -6.45 -0.65 7.88
CA GLY A 314 -5.85 -1.56 8.86
C GLY A 314 -4.90 -2.58 8.23
N TRP A 315 -3.85 -2.94 8.97
CA TRP A 315 -2.93 -4.03 8.64
C TRP A 315 -2.72 -4.93 9.84
N LEU A 316 -3.29 -6.14 9.78
CA LEU A 316 -3.12 -7.20 10.76
C LEU A 316 -1.90 -8.07 10.42
N CYS A 317 -1.07 -8.36 11.40
CA CYS A 317 -0.06 -9.42 11.32
C CYS A 317 -0.05 -10.16 12.64
N GLU A 318 -0.37 -11.46 12.57
CA GLU A 318 -0.48 -12.32 13.73
C GLU A 318 -1.41 -11.70 14.80
N ASN A 319 -0.85 -11.35 15.96
CA ASN A 319 -1.60 -10.81 17.10
C ASN A 319 -1.52 -9.29 17.22
N THR A 320 -1.06 -8.59 16.18
CA THR A 320 -0.91 -7.13 16.20
C THR A 320 -1.53 -6.48 14.97
N ARG A 321 -2.14 -5.31 15.14
CA ARG A 321 -2.80 -4.57 14.08
C ARG A 321 -2.41 -3.10 14.12
N THR A 322 -1.93 -2.57 13.01
CA THR A 322 -1.73 -1.14 12.84
C THR A 322 -2.94 -0.58 12.13
N VAL A 323 -3.50 0.51 12.63
CA VAL A 323 -4.73 1.13 12.13
C VAL A 323 -4.49 2.61 11.95
N VAL A 324 -4.93 3.17 10.85
CA VAL A 324 -5.00 4.61 10.64
C VAL A 324 -6.41 4.96 10.19
N ALA A 325 -7.03 5.92 10.86
CA ALA A 325 -8.41 6.31 10.59
C ALA A 325 -8.58 7.82 10.44
N ARG A 326 -9.54 8.21 9.62
CA ARG A 326 -9.98 9.59 9.40
C ARG A 326 -11.43 9.68 9.85
N LEU A 327 -11.71 10.60 10.77
CA LEU A 327 -13.05 10.89 11.26
C LEU A 327 -13.53 12.22 10.65
N TYR A 328 -14.69 12.17 10.02
CA TYR A 328 -15.39 13.33 9.51
C TYR A 328 -16.67 13.55 10.32
N GLU A 329 -16.97 14.80 10.64
CA GLU A 329 -18.23 15.22 11.28
C GLU A 329 -18.87 16.31 10.44
N GLU A 330 -20.15 16.14 10.13
CA GLU A 330 -20.90 17.03 9.23
C GLU A 330 -20.20 17.23 7.88
N GLY A 331 -19.47 16.20 7.43
CA GLY A 331 -18.71 16.21 6.18
C GLY A 331 -17.32 16.84 6.29
N ASN A 332 -16.88 17.35 7.45
CA ASN A 332 -15.56 17.96 7.61
C ASN A 332 -14.63 17.04 8.40
N LEU A 333 -13.36 16.95 8.01
CA LEU A 333 -12.35 16.19 8.71
C LEU A 333 -12.08 16.84 10.07
N VAL A 334 -12.35 16.12 11.14
CA VAL A 334 -12.12 16.60 12.51
C VAL A 334 -10.93 15.94 13.17
N LYS A 335 -10.63 14.68 12.80
CA LYS A 335 -9.56 13.92 13.46
C LYS A 335 -8.91 12.90 12.53
N VAL A 336 -7.59 12.75 12.67
CA VAL A 336 -6.85 11.61 12.15
C VAL A 336 -6.21 10.87 13.31
N SER A 337 -6.42 9.56 13.39
CA SER A 337 -5.90 8.72 14.46
C SER A 337 -5.04 7.60 13.89
N LYS A 338 -3.93 7.28 14.56
CA LYS A 338 -3.21 6.02 14.39
C LYS A 338 -3.41 5.18 15.65
N ARG A 339 -3.65 3.89 15.51
CA ARG A 339 -3.67 2.93 16.61
C ARG A 339 -2.74 1.75 16.35
N PHE A 340 -2.01 1.34 17.36
CA PHE A 340 -1.32 0.06 17.41
C PHE A 340 -2.06 -0.85 18.39
N GLU A 341 -2.73 -1.86 17.86
CA GLU A 341 -3.59 -2.78 18.60
C GLU A 341 -2.86 -4.12 18.80
N ARG A 342 -2.92 -4.68 20.01
CA ARG A 342 -2.39 -5.98 20.41
C ARG A 342 -3.55 -6.83 20.90
N ARG A 343 -3.64 -8.07 20.42
CA ARG A 343 -4.69 -8.99 20.87
C ARG A 343 -4.54 -9.21 22.39
N GLY A 344 -5.62 -8.99 23.13
CA GLY A 344 -5.64 -9.18 24.57
C GLY A 344 -5.37 -10.65 24.93
N ALA A 345 -4.77 -10.89 26.09
CA ALA A 345 -4.70 -12.26 26.62
C ALA A 345 -6.10 -12.71 27.04
N ASP A 346 -6.54 -13.86 26.53
CA ASP A 346 -7.82 -14.50 26.89
C ASP A 346 -7.90 -14.85 28.39
#